data_AF-A0A195DFB9-F1
#
_entry.id   AF-A0A195DFB9-F1
#
_cell.length_a   1.000
_cell.length_b   1.000
_cell.length_c   1.000
_cell.angle_alpha   90.00
_cell.angle_beta   90.00
_cell.angle_gamma   90.00
#
_symmetry.space_group_name_H-M   'P 1'
#
loop_
_entity.id
_entity.type
_entity.pdbx_description
1 polymer ?
#
loop_
_entity_poly.entity_id
_entity_poly.type
_entity_poly.pdbx_seq_one_letter_code
_entity_poly.pdbx_strand_id
1 'polypeptide(L)'
;MDLYGRDKGNISLPQRLQPINFDETKLKTIIVNTQKCFYDLKIAEINKRIQSLEERNRELESNLEDTHYFIKTLQEKTQEISSLKSQIASYITRIKAYKHQLITLEKARIDDKYTHIAITVNIDEKYKNTRIMLISQIKLLSAKINILEDYKSIQHILEKKLDMRNQFLINEKEQVAKNLCKIECKFKIDKER
;
A
#
# COMPACT_ATOMS: atom_id res chain seq x y z
N MET A 1 -75.97 -6.53 -42.20
CA MET A 1 -76.81 -7.33 -43.11
C MET A 1 -77.74 -8.14 -42.25
N ASP A 2 -79.03 -7.87 -42.37
CA ASP A 2 -80.08 -8.42 -41.53
C ASP A 2 -80.27 -9.92 -41.84
N LEU A 3 -79.94 -10.78 -40.87
CA LEU A 3 -80.01 -12.25 -40.99
C LEU A 3 -81.41 -12.81 -40.64
N TYR A 4 -82.41 -11.96 -40.40
CA TYR A 4 -83.75 -12.35 -39.98
C TYR A 4 -84.89 -11.90 -40.93
N GLY A 5 -84.58 -11.72 -42.21
CA GLY A 5 -85.60 -11.54 -43.24
C GLY A 5 -86.29 -12.87 -43.58
N ARG A 6 -87.51 -13.07 -43.07
CA ARG A 6 -88.35 -14.27 -43.25
C ARG A 6 -88.85 -14.56 -44.68
N ASP A 7 -88.42 -13.78 -45.68
CA ASP A 7 -88.86 -13.92 -47.09
C ASP A 7 -87.67 -13.86 -48.08
N LYS A 8 -86.78 -14.85 -48.02
CA LYS A 8 -85.85 -15.14 -49.14
C LYS A 8 -85.88 -16.62 -49.51
N GLY A 9 -87.05 -17.24 -49.42
CA GLY A 9 -87.31 -18.50 -50.09
C GLY A 9 -87.19 -18.28 -51.59
N ASN A 10 -86.19 -18.93 -52.21
CA ASN A 10 -85.97 -19.10 -53.65
C ASN A 10 -86.43 -17.93 -54.53
N ILE A 11 -85.48 -17.14 -55.04
CA ILE A 11 -85.75 -16.17 -56.10
C ILE A 11 -86.07 -16.96 -57.38
N SER A 12 -87.31 -17.42 -57.49
CA SER A 12 -87.89 -17.94 -58.72
C SER A 12 -88.37 -16.74 -59.54
N LEU A 13 -88.07 -16.72 -60.84
CA LEU A 13 -88.59 -15.71 -61.75
C LEU A 13 -90.13 -15.69 -61.70
N PRO A 14 -90.80 -14.52 -61.85
CA PRO A 14 -92.25 -14.44 -61.96
C PRO A 14 -92.80 -15.45 -62.98
N GLN A 15 -93.94 -16.08 -62.72
CA GLN A 15 -94.51 -17.20 -63.51
C GLN A 15 -94.61 -16.94 -65.03
N ARG A 16 -94.75 -15.66 -65.41
CA ARG A 16 -94.79 -15.15 -66.80
C ARG A 16 -93.44 -15.14 -67.52
N LEU A 17 -92.35 -15.32 -66.78
CA LEU A 17 -90.97 -15.40 -67.27
C LEU A 17 -90.39 -16.82 -67.09
N GLN A 18 -91.21 -17.78 -66.64
CA GLN A 18 -90.82 -19.18 -66.52
C GLN A 18 -91.21 -19.93 -67.81
N PRO A 19 -90.34 -20.82 -68.33
CA PRO A 19 -90.61 -21.58 -69.54
C PRO A 19 -91.80 -22.56 -69.38
N ILE A 20 -92.50 -22.86 -70.49
CA ILE A 20 -93.76 -23.65 -70.53
C ILE A 20 -93.61 -25.08 -69.94
N ASN A 21 -92.38 -25.63 -69.88
CA ASN A 21 -92.03 -26.90 -69.21
C ASN A 21 -91.14 -26.65 -67.98
N PHE A 22 -91.65 -25.90 -66.99
CA PHE A 22 -90.89 -25.54 -65.80
C PHE A 22 -90.86 -26.69 -64.78
N ASP A 23 -89.68 -27.27 -64.58
CA ASP A 23 -89.41 -28.28 -63.56
C ASP A 23 -88.85 -27.61 -62.30
N GLU A 24 -89.73 -27.34 -61.34
CA GLU A 24 -89.42 -26.65 -60.09
C GLU A 24 -88.37 -27.43 -59.25
N THR A 25 -88.34 -28.76 -59.36
CA THR A 25 -87.34 -29.59 -58.67
C THR A 25 -85.94 -29.42 -59.23
N LYS A 26 -85.80 -29.25 -60.55
CA LYS A 26 -84.51 -28.92 -61.19
C LYS A 26 -84.03 -27.52 -60.81
N LEU A 27 -84.90 -26.52 -60.80
CA LEU A 27 -84.50 -25.16 -60.39
C LEU A 27 -84.05 -25.13 -58.93
N LYS A 28 -84.80 -25.78 -58.02
CA LYS A 28 -84.44 -25.88 -56.60
C LYS A 28 -83.09 -26.59 -56.42
N THR A 29 -82.82 -27.63 -57.21
CA THR A 29 -81.52 -28.33 -57.20
C THR A 29 -80.39 -27.44 -57.69
N ILE A 30 -80.60 -26.65 -58.74
CA ILE A 30 -79.60 -25.68 -59.25
C ILE A 30 -79.30 -24.61 -58.19
N ILE A 31 -80.33 -24.02 -57.57
CA ILE A 31 -80.17 -22.99 -56.51
C ILE A 31 -79.37 -23.55 -55.34
N VAL A 32 -79.72 -24.75 -54.85
CA VAL A 32 -79.01 -25.41 -53.75
C VAL A 32 -77.56 -25.70 -54.12
N ASN A 33 -77.30 -26.18 -55.34
CA ASN A 33 -75.94 -26.46 -55.81
C ASN A 33 -75.09 -25.18 -55.96
N THR A 34 -75.69 -24.08 -56.44
CA THR A 34 -74.99 -22.78 -56.52
C THR A 34 -74.70 -22.20 -55.14
N GLN A 35 -75.64 -22.29 -54.20
CA GLN A 35 -75.43 -21.87 -52.82
C GLN A 35 -74.35 -22.71 -52.14
N LYS A 36 -74.38 -24.04 -52.34
CA LYS A 36 -73.37 -24.97 -51.83
C LYS A 36 -71.98 -24.60 -52.36
N CYS A 37 -71.85 -24.41 -53.68
CA CYS A 37 -70.60 -23.98 -54.30
C CYS A 37 -70.10 -22.62 -53.74
N PHE A 38 -71.00 -21.65 -53.55
CA PHE A 38 -70.65 -20.36 -52.96
C PHE A 38 -70.12 -20.50 -51.52
N TYR A 39 -70.80 -21.29 -50.67
CA TYR A 39 -70.37 -21.52 -49.29
C TYR A 39 -69.08 -22.34 -49.23
N ASP A 40 -68.90 -23.33 -50.11
CA ASP A 40 -67.65 -24.10 -50.22
C ASP A 40 -66.47 -23.17 -50.55
N LEU A 41 -66.65 -22.23 -51.48
CA LEU A 41 -65.64 -21.19 -51.78
C LEU A 41 -65.35 -20.29 -50.59
N LYS A 42 -66.39 -19.85 -49.86
CA LYS A 42 -66.23 -19.01 -48.66
C LYS A 42 -65.50 -19.75 -47.54
N ILE A 43 -65.83 -21.02 -47.31
CA ILE A 43 -65.15 -21.88 -46.34
C ILE A 43 -63.68 -22.06 -46.72
N ALA A 44 -63.38 -22.31 -48.00
CA ALA A 44 -62.00 -22.43 -48.47
C ALA A 44 -61.19 -21.14 -48.29
N GLU A 45 -61.79 -19.98 -48.56
CA GLU A 45 -61.17 -18.66 -48.35
C GLU A 45 -60.86 -18.42 -46.85
N ILE A 46 -61.83 -18.72 -45.97
CA ILE A 46 -61.67 -18.61 -44.52
C ILE A 46 -60.57 -19.56 -44.02
N ASN A 47 -60.56 -20.81 -44.48
CA ASN A 47 -59.55 -21.79 -44.08
C ASN A 47 -58.14 -21.36 -44.50
N LYS A 48 -57.98 -20.81 -45.71
CA LYS A 48 -56.71 -20.24 -46.16
C LYS A 48 -56.27 -19.08 -45.25
N ARG A 49 -57.21 -18.23 -44.84
CA ARG A 49 -56.92 -17.12 -43.93
C ARG A 49 -56.51 -17.62 -42.54
N ILE A 50 -57.17 -18.64 -42.01
CA ILE A 50 -56.82 -19.29 -40.75
C ILE A 50 -55.40 -19.84 -40.82
N GLN A 51 -55.07 -20.59 -41.87
CA GLN A 51 -53.72 -21.15 -42.04
C GLN A 51 -52.64 -20.06 -42.08
N SER A 52 -52.85 -18.97 -42.84
CA SER A 52 -51.89 -17.87 -42.87
C SER A 52 -51.73 -17.16 -41.52
N LEU A 53 -52.80 -17.08 -40.72
CA LEU A 53 -52.74 -16.52 -39.38
C LEU A 53 -51.99 -17.46 -38.41
N GLU A 54 -52.21 -18.77 -38.52
CA GLU A 54 -51.49 -19.77 -37.72
C GLU A 54 -49.99 -19.77 -38.04
N GLU A 55 -49.61 -19.71 -39.31
CA GLU A 55 -48.20 -19.59 -39.74
C GLU A 55 -47.55 -18.34 -39.16
N ARG A 56 -48.23 -17.19 -39.25
CA ARG A 56 -47.75 -15.94 -38.68
C ARG A 56 -47.64 -15.99 -37.16
N ASN A 57 -48.58 -16.63 -36.47
CA ASN A 57 -48.52 -16.79 -35.02
C ASN A 57 -47.32 -17.65 -34.61
N ARG A 58 -47.07 -18.77 -35.31
CA ARG A 58 -45.88 -19.61 -35.06
C ARG A 58 -44.57 -18.83 -35.25
N GLU A 59 -44.48 -18.02 -36.30
CA GLU A 59 -43.30 -17.18 -36.54
C GLU A 59 -43.13 -16.13 -35.44
N LEU A 60 -44.22 -15.48 -35.00
CA LEU A 60 -44.17 -14.50 -33.92
C LEU A 60 -43.79 -15.14 -32.58
N GLU A 61 -44.28 -16.34 -32.28
CA GLU A 61 -43.90 -17.10 -31.08
C GLU A 61 -42.41 -17.42 -31.08
N SER A 62 -41.88 -17.93 -32.20
CA SER A 62 -40.44 -18.19 -32.35
C SER A 62 -39.59 -16.93 -32.15
N ASN A 63 -39.97 -15.82 -32.79
CA ASN A 63 -39.26 -14.55 -32.67
C ASN A 63 -39.31 -13.99 -31.24
N LEU A 64 -40.42 -14.21 -30.53
CA LEU A 64 -40.57 -13.79 -29.14
C LEU A 64 -39.64 -14.59 -28.22
N GLU A 65 -39.53 -15.90 -28.44
CA GLU A 65 -38.62 -16.77 -27.70
C GLU A 65 -37.14 -16.37 -27.92
N ASP A 66 -36.74 -16.15 -29.18
CA ASP A 66 -35.39 -15.68 -29.53
C ASP A 66 -35.08 -14.32 -28.88
N THR A 67 -36.04 -13.39 -28.92
CA THR A 67 -35.89 -12.07 -28.29
C THR A 67 -35.78 -12.19 -26.77
N HIS A 68 -36.55 -13.09 -26.15
CA HIS A 68 -36.50 -13.32 -24.71
C HIS A 68 -35.14 -13.89 -24.28
N TYR A 69 -34.60 -14.84 -25.04
CA TYR A 69 -33.26 -15.37 -24.83
C TYR A 69 -32.20 -14.25 -24.93
N PHE A 70 -32.29 -13.41 -25.96
CA PHE A 70 -31.38 -12.27 -26.13
C PHE A 70 -31.45 -11.30 -24.94
N ILE A 71 -32.65 -10.94 -24.48
CA ILE A 71 -32.84 -10.08 -23.30
C ILE A 71 -32.19 -10.69 -22.06
N LYS A 72 -32.38 -12.00 -21.83
CA LYS A 72 -31.81 -12.70 -20.68
C LYS A 72 -30.28 -12.65 -20.70
N THR A 73 -29.66 -12.92 -21.84
CA THR A 73 -28.20 -12.85 -21.98
C THR A 73 -27.65 -11.44 -21.75
N LEU A 74 -28.34 -10.40 -22.24
CA LEU A 74 -27.98 -9.00 -21.98
C LEU A 74 -28.09 -8.64 -20.50
N GLN A 75 -29.10 -9.15 -19.80
CA GLN A 75 -29.29 -8.90 -18.37
C GLN A 75 -28.14 -9.52 -17.55
N GLU A 76 -27.74 -10.75 -17.88
CA GLU A 76 -26.58 -11.41 -17.27
C GLU A 76 -25.28 -10.60 -17.49
N LYS A 77 -25.05 -10.12 -18.73
CA LYS A 77 -23.90 -9.28 -19.05
C LYS A 77 -23.91 -7.94 -18.30
N THR A 78 -25.09 -7.35 -18.12
CA THR A 78 -25.25 -6.10 -17.35
C THR A 78 -24.90 -6.32 -15.87
N GLN A 79 -25.26 -7.47 -15.31
CA GLN A 79 -24.91 -7.84 -13.95
C GLN A 79 -23.39 -8.06 -13.80
N GLU A 80 -22.77 -8.72 -14.79
CA GLU A 80 -21.31 -8.92 -14.84
C GLU A 80 -20.57 -7.57 -14.88
N ILE A 81 -21.00 -6.64 -15.72
CA ILE A 81 -20.45 -5.27 -15.80
C ILE A 81 -20.58 -4.54 -14.45
N SER A 82 -21.73 -4.67 -13.79
CA SER A 82 -21.98 -4.03 -12.49
C SER A 82 -21.06 -4.59 -11.40
N SER A 83 -20.84 -5.91 -11.39
CA SER A 83 -19.89 -6.58 -10.50
C SER A 83 -18.46 -6.09 -10.73
N LEU A 84 -18.00 -6.06 -11.98
CA LEU A 84 -16.66 -5.57 -12.34
C LEU A 84 -16.47 -4.10 -11.94
N LYS A 85 -17.48 -3.26 -12.14
CA LYS A 85 -17.44 -1.85 -11.72
C LYS A 85 -17.26 -1.70 -10.21
N SER A 86 -17.92 -2.54 -9.42
CA SER A 86 -17.77 -2.58 -7.95
C SER A 86 -16.34 -3.00 -7.55
N GLN A 87 -15.80 -4.03 -8.20
CA GLN A 87 -14.42 -4.49 -7.96
C GLN A 87 -13.40 -3.39 -8.30
N ILE A 88 -13.55 -2.70 -9.43
CA ILE A 88 -12.69 -1.58 -9.82
C ILE A 88 -12.74 -0.47 -8.77
N ALA A 89 -13.92 -0.10 -8.27
CA ALA A 89 -14.05 0.92 -7.23
C ALA A 89 -13.34 0.52 -5.92
N SER A 90 -13.43 -0.77 -5.54
CA SER A 90 -12.69 -1.32 -4.40
C SER A 90 -11.18 -1.24 -4.61
N TYR A 91 -10.68 -1.64 -5.78
CA TYR A 91 -9.26 -1.53 -6.11
C TYR A 91 -8.75 -0.09 -6.11
N ILE A 92 -9.53 0.86 -6.66
CA ILE A 92 -9.19 2.30 -6.61
C ILE A 92 -9.04 2.78 -5.17
N THR A 93 -9.94 2.36 -4.28
CA THR A 93 -9.90 2.72 -2.86
C THR A 93 -8.65 2.15 -2.18
N ARG A 94 -8.30 0.89 -2.47
CA ARG A 94 -7.06 0.27 -1.97
C ARG A 94 -5.80 0.97 -2.50
N ILE A 95 -5.76 1.33 -3.77
CA ILE A 95 -4.65 2.07 -4.37
C ILE A 95 -4.46 3.42 -3.68
N LYS A 96 -5.54 4.15 -3.40
CA LYS A 96 -5.48 5.43 -2.66
C LYS A 96 -4.91 5.23 -1.24
N ALA A 97 -5.33 4.19 -0.54
CA ALA A 97 -4.81 3.86 0.79
C ALA A 97 -3.30 3.53 0.73
N TYR A 98 -2.86 2.69 -0.20
CA TYR A 98 -1.44 2.36 -0.37
C TYR A 98 -0.60 3.58 -0.76
N LYS A 99 -1.13 4.49 -1.59
CA LYS A 99 -0.46 5.75 -1.91
C LYS A 99 -0.24 6.61 -0.67
N HIS A 100 -1.23 6.69 0.22
CA HIS A 100 -1.09 7.43 1.48
C HIS A 100 -0.07 6.79 2.43
N GLN A 101 -0.06 5.46 2.52
CA GLN A 101 0.94 4.72 3.29
C GLN A 101 2.36 4.95 2.77
N LEU A 102 2.56 4.93 1.45
CA LEU A 102 3.85 5.22 0.82
C LEU A 102 4.35 6.63 1.14
N ILE A 103 3.48 7.64 1.07
CA ILE A 103 3.85 9.03 1.42
C ILE A 103 4.27 9.12 2.89
N THR A 104 3.55 8.45 3.78
CA THR A 104 3.86 8.44 5.22
C THR A 104 5.20 7.77 5.51
N LEU A 105 5.46 6.63 4.86
CA LEU A 105 6.72 5.88 5.00
C LEU A 105 7.90 6.67 4.44
N GLU A 106 7.72 7.33 3.30
CA GLU A 106 8.74 8.20 2.70
C GLU A 106 9.10 9.37 3.63
N LYS A 107 8.11 10.00 4.25
CA LYS A 107 8.34 11.05 5.24
C LYS A 107 9.10 10.52 6.45
N ALA A 108 8.68 9.39 7.01
CA ALA A 108 9.36 8.76 8.14
C ALA A 108 10.82 8.41 7.81
N ARG A 109 11.09 7.91 6.60
CA ARG A 109 12.45 7.61 6.11
C ARG A 109 13.32 8.86 6.06
N ILE A 110 12.77 9.97 5.57
CA ILE A 110 13.48 11.26 5.49
C ILE A 110 13.80 11.76 6.91
N ASP A 111 12.82 11.76 7.80
CA ASP A 111 12.96 12.23 9.19
C ASP A 111 13.99 11.38 9.97
N ASP A 112 13.96 10.05 9.80
CA ASP A 112 14.92 9.12 10.40
C ASP A 112 16.35 9.38 9.89
N LYS A 113 16.51 9.60 8.58
CA LYS A 113 17.81 9.96 7.98
C LYS A 113 18.36 11.24 8.58
N TYR A 114 17.55 12.30 8.72
CA TYR A 114 17.99 13.55 9.36
C TYR A 114 18.37 13.34 10.82
N THR A 115 17.57 12.56 11.56
CA THR A 115 17.84 12.22 12.97
C THR A 115 19.16 11.48 13.13
N HIS A 116 19.42 10.47 12.30
CA HIS A 116 20.66 9.70 12.31
C HIS A 116 21.89 10.58 12.00
N ILE A 117 21.78 11.47 11.01
CA ILE A 117 22.86 12.42 10.68
C ILE A 117 23.14 13.33 11.89
N ALA A 118 22.09 13.90 12.51
CA ALA A 118 22.25 14.76 13.67
C ALA A 118 22.90 14.03 14.86
N ILE A 119 22.51 12.78 15.12
CA ILE A 119 23.11 11.95 16.18
C ILE A 119 24.58 11.68 15.87
N THR A 120 24.91 11.34 14.63
CA THR A 120 26.29 11.04 14.22
C THR A 120 27.20 12.26 14.40
N VAL A 121 26.74 13.45 13.99
CA VAL A 121 27.48 14.71 14.18
C VAL A 121 27.70 15.01 15.67
N ASN A 122 26.66 14.85 16.50
CA ASN A 122 26.77 15.06 17.95
C ASN A 122 27.77 14.10 18.60
N ILE A 123 27.75 12.82 18.22
CA ILE A 123 28.69 11.81 18.74
C ILE A 123 30.13 12.17 18.33
N ASP A 124 30.37 12.53 17.07
CA ASP A 124 31.69 12.92 16.57
C ASP A 124 32.23 14.17 17.30
N GLU A 125 31.37 15.17 17.53
CA GLU A 125 31.73 16.38 18.26
C GLU A 125 32.06 16.08 19.73
N LYS A 126 31.25 15.27 20.41
CA LYS A 126 31.54 14.81 21.78
C LYS A 126 32.86 14.05 21.87
N TYR A 127 33.13 13.18 20.90
CA TYR A 127 34.38 12.44 20.83
C TYR A 127 35.58 13.38 20.65
N LYS A 128 35.51 14.32 19.70
CA LYS A 128 36.56 15.33 19.48
C LYS A 128 36.83 16.15 20.73
N ASN A 129 35.79 16.64 21.40
CA ASN A 129 35.92 17.44 22.62
C ASN A 129 36.56 16.64 23.75
N THR A 130 36.12 15.40 23.96
CA THR A 130 36.68 14.50 24.99
C THR A 130 38.15 14.18 24.69
N ARG A 131 38.49 13.92 23.42
CA ARG A 131 39.86 13.66 23.00
C ARG A 131 40.77 14.87 23.27
N ILE A 132 40.33 16.08 22.94
CA ILE A 132 41.09 17.32 23.21
C ILE A 132 41.29 17.52 24.72
N MET A 133 40.25 17.30 25.52
CA MET A 133 40.32 17.38 26.97
C MET A 133 41.37 16.41 27.54
N LEU A 134 41.32 15.13 27.15
CA LEU A 134 42.26 14.11 27.62
C LEU A 134 43.70 14.40 27.19
N ILE A 135 43.93 14.82 25.95
CA ILE A 135 45.26 15.23 25.48
C ILE A 135 45.80 16.40 26.32
N SER A 136 44.94 17.35 26.69
CA SER A 136 45.32 18.49 27.51
C SER A 136 45.70 18.06 28.94
N GLN A 137 44.96 17.11 29.52
CA GLN A 137 45.28 16.52 30.83
C GLN A 137 46.60 15.75 30.79
N ILE A 138 46.85 14.96 29.74
CA ILE A 138 48.12 14.24 29.53
C ILE A 138 49.27 15.24 29.48
N LYS A 139 49.17 16.30 28.68
CA LYS A 139 50.21 17.34 28.58
C LYS A 139 50.49 17.99 29.94
N LEU A 140 49.45 18.30 30.71
CA LEU A 140 49.59 18.87 32.05
C LEU A 140 50.31 17.90 33.01
N LEU A 141 49.94 16.62 32.98
CA LEU A 141 50.58 15.58 33.79
C LEU A 141 52.05 15.39 33.40
N SER A 142 52.36 15.33 32.10
CA SER A 142 53.74 15.27 31.61
C SER A 142 54.58 16.45 32.09
N ALA A 143 54.03 17.68 32.06
CA ALA A 143 54.73 18.85 32.59
C ALA A 143 55.00 18.73 34.10
N LYS A 144 54.02 18.25 34.89
CA LYS A 144 54.20 18.00 36.32
C LYS A 144 55.26 16.95 36.62
N ILE A 145 55.28 15.86 35.84
CA ILE A 145 56.30 14.80 35.96
C ILE A 145 57.69 15.36 35.70
N ASN A 146 57.85 16.16 34.65
CA ASN A 146 59.14 16.78 34.34
C ASN A 146 59.65 17.65 35.49
N ILE A 147 58.78 18.51 36.05
CA ILE A 147 59.15 19.37 37.20
C ILE A 147 59.54 18.52 38.42
N LEU A 148 58.85 17.40 38.66
CA LEU A 148 59.16 16.51 39.77
C LEU A 148 60.52 15.82 39.59
N GLU A 149 60.85 15.41 38.35
CA GLU A 149 62.13 14.79 38.03
C GLU A 149 63.29 15.80 38.17
N ASP A 150 63.07 17.05 37.74
CA ASP A 150 64.01 18.16 37.96
C ASP A 150 64.23 18.41 39.45
N TYR A 151 63.15 18.46 40.24
CA TYR A 151 63.23 18.62 41.69
C TYR A 151 64.02 17.48 42.34
N LYS A 152 63.74 16.23 41.97
CA LYS A 152 64.43 15.04 42.49
C LYS A 152 65.91 15.06 42.16
N SER A 153 66.27 15.50 40.95
CA SER A 153 67.65 15.68 40.52
C SER A 153 68.38 16.71 41.38
N ILE A 154 67.74 17.86 41.64
CA ILE A 154 68.28 18.92 42.50
C ILE A 154 68.41 18.44 43.96
N GLN A 155 67.39 17.75 44.48
CA GLN A 155 67.40 17.19 45.83
C GLN A 155 68.60 16.25 46.03
N HIS A 156 68.83 15.33 45.08
CA HIS A 156 69.97 14.43 45.17
C HIS A 156 71.31 15.19 45.24
N ILE A 157 71.47 16.25 44.43
CA ILE A 157 72.68 17.08 44.44
C ILE A 157 72.86 17.77 45.80
N LEU A 158 71.78 18.30 46.39
CA LEU A 158 71.80 18.95 47.70
C LEU A 158 72.15 17.96 48.81
N GLU A 159 71.55 16.78 48.84
CA GLU A 159 71.85 15.72 49.82
C GLU A 159 73.35 15.36 49.78
N LYS A 160 73.90 15.11 48.58
CA LYS A 160 75.34 14.84 48.41
C LYS A 160 76.22 15.98 48.95
N LYS A 161 75.85 17.24 48.71
CA LYS A 161 76.59 18.40 49.25
C LYS A 161 76.53 18.48 50.77
N LEU A 162 75.38 18.17 51.36
CA LEU A 162 75.15 18.19 52.79
C LEU A 162 75.95 17.08 53.49
N ASP A 163 75.96 15.88 52.92
CA ASP A 163 76.76 14.75 53.40
C ASP A 163 78.26 15.07 53.37
N MET A 164 78.77 15.63 52.26
CA MET A 164 80.16 16.08 52.17
C MET A 164 80.50 17.13 53.22
N ARG A 165 79.61 18.11 53.44
CA ARG A 165 79.79 19.15 54.46
C ARG A 165 79.81 18.56 55.88
N ASN A 166 78.93 17.61 56.15
CA ASN A 166 78.86 16.92 57.44
C ASN A 166 80.13 16.10 57.71
N GLN A 167 80.61 15.33 56.72
CA GLN A 167 81.88 14.61 56.83
C GLN A 167 83.06 15.54 57.09
N PHE A 168 83.11 16.69 56.37
CA PHE A 168 84.13 17.70 56.60
C PHE A 168 84.10 18.22 58.05
N LEU A 169 82.93 18.56 58.58
CA LEU A 169 82.78 19.06 59.95
C LEU A 169 83.14 18.00 61.01
N ILE A 170 82.82 16.72 60.77
CA ILE A 170 83.24 15.62 61.64
C ILE A 170 84.77 15.53 61.69
N ASN A 171 85.42 15.54 60.52
CA ASN A 171 86.88 15.49 60.41
C ASN A 171 87.54 16.69 61.11
N GLU A 172 86.99 17.90 60.92
CA GLU A 172 87.48 19.12 61.56
C GLU A 172 87.34 19.04 63.08
N LYS A 173 86.18 18.58 63.58
CA LYS A 173 85.95 18.37 65.02
C LYS A 173 86.93 17.35 65.62
N GLU A 174 87.18 16.25 64.93
CA GLU A 174 88.19 15.27 65.35
C GLU A 174 89.60 15.86 65.36
N GLN A 175 89.94 16.67 64.36
CA GLN A 175 91.25 17.32 64.28
C GLN A 175 91.44 18.33 65.41
N VAL A 176 90.42 19.14 65.71
CA VAL A 176 90.44 20.07 66.85
C VAL A 176 90.56 19.30 68.18
N ALA A 177 89.81 18.20 68.36
CA ALA A 177 89.91 17.36 69.56
C ALA A 177 91.33 16.77 69.74
N LYS A 178 91.93 16.26 68.65
CA LYS A 178 93.32 15.77 68.64
C LYS A 178 94.30 16.89 69.00
N ASN A 179 94.10 18.10 68.46
CA ASN A 179 94.95 19.25 68.74
C ASN A 179 94.82 19.72 70.20
N LEU A 180 93.61 19.77 70.75
CA LEU A 180 93.37 20.08 72.16
C LEU A 180 94.06 19.07 73.08
N CYS A 181 93.95 17.77 72.79
CA CYS A 181 94.64 16.72 73.56
C CYS A 181 96.17 16.91 73.53
N LYS A 182 96.76 17.25 72.37
CA LYS A 182 98.19 17.57 72.28
C LYS A 182 98.58 18.79 73.12
N ILE A 183 97.76 19.84 73.11
CA ILE A 183 97.97 21.04 73.92
C ILE A 183 97.90 20.68 75.40
N GLU A 184 96.90 19.91 75.81
CA GLU A 184 96.71 19.47 77.20
C GLU A 184 97.88 18.60 77.70
N CYS A 185 98.38 17.67 76.87
CA CYS A 185 99.58 16.89 77.18
C CYS A 185 100.83 17.78 77.33
N LYS A 186 101.02 18.77 76.45
CA LYS A 186 102.13 19.73 76.61
C LYS A 186 102.02 20.54 77.90
N PHE A 187 100.82 21.04 78.21
CA PHE A 187 100.58 21.76 79.46
C PHE A 187 100.83 20.90 80.71
N LYS A 188 100.48 19.60 80.70
CA LYS A 188 100.80 18.69 81.81
C LYS A 188 102.30 18.49 81.98
N ILE A 189 103.03 18.28 80.87
CA ILE A 189 104.50 18.12 80.89
C ILE A 189 105.19 19.40 81.37
N ASP A 190 104.72 20.58 80.95
CA ASP A 190 105.29 21.86 81.36
C ASP A 190 104.98 22.21 82.83
N LYS A 191 104.02 21.53 83.47
CA LYS A 191 103.63 21.72 84.89
C LYS A 191 104.30 20.72 85.85
N GLU A 192 104.91 19.66 85.32
CA GLU A 192 105.66 18.63 86.06
C GLU A 192 107.19 18.88 86.08
N ARG A 193 107.65 19.99 85.49
CA ARG A 193 109.00 20.56 85.66
C ARG A 193 108.98 21.69 86.69
#